data_AF-A0A1A7XZY3-F1
#
_entry.id   AF-A0A1A7XZY3-F1
#
_cell.length_a   1.000
_cell.length_b   1.000
_cell.length_c   1.000
_cell.angle_alpha   90.00
_cell.angle_beta   90.00
_cell.angle_gamma   90.00
#
_symmetry.space_group_name_H-M   'P 1'
#
loop_
_entity.id
_entity.type
_entity.pdbx_description
1 polymer ?
#
loop_
_entity_poly.entity_id
_entity_poly.type
_entity_poly.pdbx_seq_one_letter_code
_entity_poly.pdbx_strand_id
1 'polypeptide(L)'
;HTNSVCFTKKISSVRRRYSEFVWLRQKLQANALLMVKLPDLPPKNPFFSLNNAQQITDRMKGLQKFLEQILQSPLLLSDSCLHLFLQSQLRVSRIEACAAGKTSFSVAQAVQGNGLRRFHSEEDLQKDRCLSCD
;
A
#
# COMPACT_ATOMS: atom_id res chain seq x y z
N HIS A 1 -3.80 14.82 -1.58
CA HIS A 1 -5.07 15.21 -2.23
C HIS A 1 -4.89 15.04 -3.73
N THR A 2 -5.91 14.59 -4.45
CA THR A 2 -5.88 14.40 -5.91
C THR A 2 -7.25 14.66 -6.52
N ASN A 3 -7.27 15.18 -7.74
CA ASN A 3 -8.45 15.30 -8.60
C ASN A 3 -8.45 14.29 -9.76
N SER A 4 -7.42 13.45 -9.85
CA SER A 4 -7.30 12.43 -10.90
C SER A 4 -8.26 11.27 -10.66
N VAL A 5 -8.87 10.79 -11.75
CA VAL A 5 -9.75 9.60 -11.77
C VAL A 5 -8.98 8.29 -11.55
N CYS A 6 -7.64 8.32 -11.63
CA CYS A 6 -6.82 7.14 -11.36
C CYS A 6 -6.92 6.67 -9.90
N PHE A 7 -7.39 7.52 -8.99
CA PHE A 7 -7.47 7.22 -7.55
C PHE A 7 -8.92 7.08 -7.09
N THR A 8 -9.18 6.10 -6.23
CA THR A 8 -10.52 5.88 -5.67
C THR A 8 -10.90 6.97 -4.66
N LYS A 9 -9.97 7.36 -3.78
CA LYS A 9 -10.18 8.46 -2.81
C LYS A 9 -9.51 9.75 -3.29
N LYS A 10 -10.24 10.88 -3.20
CA LYS A 10 -9.66 12.22 -3.41
C LYS A 10 -8.63 12.61 -2.35
N ILE A 11 -8.84 12.14 -1.11
CA ILE A 11 -7.95 12.37 0.02
C ILE A 11 -7.75 11.04 0.74
N SER A 12 -6.50 10.62 0.90
CA SER A 12 -6.11 9.49 1.73
C SER A 12 -4.98 9.89 2.68
N SER A 13 -4.97 9.30 3.87
CA SER A 13 -3.87 9.40 4.82
C SER A 13 -3.61 8.01 5.38
N VAL A 14 -2.37 7.53 5.22
CA VAL A 14 -1.93 6.20 5.62
C VAL A 14 -0.55 6.30 6.27
N ARG A 15 -0.22 5.35 7.14
CA ARG A 15 1.10 5.28 7.78
C ARG A 15 1.86 4.08 7.23
N ARG A 16 3.04 4.32 6.66
CA ARG A 16 3.89 3.29 6.04
C ARG A 16 5.32 3.38 6.56
N ARG A 17 5.90 2.23 6.88
CA ARG A 17 7.29 2.10 7.34
C ARG A 17 8.23 2.05 6.14
N TYR A 18 9.50 2.44 6.34
CA TYR A 18 10.51 2.42 5.27
C TYR A 18 10.64 1.05 4.58
N SER A 19 10.57 -0.06 5.33
CA SER A 19 10.62 -1.41 4.75
C SER A 19 9.45 -1.71 3.80
N GLU A 20 8.27 -1.11 4.04
CA GLU A 20 7.13 -1.26 3.14
C GLU A 20 7.35 -0.47 1.83
N PHE A 21 8.08 0.64 1.86
CA PHE A 21 8.51 1.34 0.64
C PHE A 21 9.52 0.52 -0.17
N VAL A 22 10.46 -0.17 0.50
CA VAL A 22 11.40 -1.09 -0.16
C VAL A 22 10.64 -2.19 -0.89
N TRP A 23 9.67 -2.81 -0.21
CA TRP A 23 8.77 -3.78 -0.83
C TRP A 23 8.02 -3.17 -2.03
N LEU A 24 7.43 -1.99 -1.88
CA LEU A 24 6.66 -1.35 -2.95
C LEU A 24 7.52 -1.13 -4.19
N ARG A 25 8.74 -0.59 -4.04
CA ARG A 25 9.66 -0.38 -5.17
C ARG A 25 9.98 -1.70 -5.87
N GLN A 26 10.29 -2.76 -5.13
CA GLN A 26 10.58 -4.07 -5.71
C GLN A 26 9.35 -4.63 -6.44
N LYS A 27 8.16 -4.49 -5.85
CA LYS A 27 6.91 -5.01 -6.43
C LYS A 27 6.55 -4.29 -7.73
N LEU A 28 6.61 -2.96 -7.74
CA LEU A 28 6.37 -2.16 -8.94
C LEU A 28 7.39 -2.45 -10.04
N GLN A 29 8.66 -2.62 -9.67
CA GLN A 29 9.71 -2.96 -10.62
C GLN A 29 9.49 -4.33 -11.30
N ALA A 30 9.02 -5.32 -10.53
CA ALA A 30 8.67 -6.65 -11.03
C ALA A 30 7.44 -6.61 -11.93
N ASN A 31 6.38 -5.89 -11.51
CA ASN A 31 5.13 -5.79 -12.26
C ASN A 31 5.29 -4.98 -13.57
N ALA A 32 6.19 -3.99 -13.60
CA ALA A 32 6.51 -3.20 -14.80
C ALA A 32 7.50 -3.89 -15.75
N LEU A 33 7.83 -5.18 -15.52
CA LEU A 33 8.73 -5.99 -16.35
C LEU A 33 10.06 -5.28 -16.71
N LEU A 34 10.61 -4.50 -15.77
CA LEU A 34 11.84 -3.70 -15.98
C LEU A 34 11.78 -2.65 -17.10
N MET A 35 10.62 -2.37 -17.70
CA MET A 35 10.48 -1.37 -18.76
C MET A 35 10.71 0.06 -18.25
N VAL A 36 10.53 0.29 -16.95
CA VAL A 36 10.70 1.59 -16.31
C VAL A 36 11.78 1.50 -15.24
N LYS A 37 12.70 2.45 -15.26
CA LYS A 37 13.65 2.66 -14.17
C LYS A 37 12.93 3.37 -13.02
N LEU A 38 12.70 2.65 -11.92
CA LEU A 38 12.07 3.25 -10.75
C LEU A 38 13.04 4.21 -10.02
N PRO A 39 12.50 5.29 -9.44
CA PRO A 39 13.28 6.18 -8.59
C PRO A 39 13.86 5.44 -7.39
N ASP A 40 15.01 5.93 -6.91
CA ASP A 40 15.69 5.34 -5.76
C ASP A 40 15.06 5.79 -4.45
N LEU A 41 15.05 4.88 -3.48
CA LEU A 41 14.65 5.20 -2.12
C LEU A 41 15.80 5.90 -1.40
N PRO A 42 15.51 6.71 -0.37
CA PRO A 42 16.57 7.22 0.49
C PRO A 42 17.40 6.04 1.02
N PRO A 43 18.74 6.18 1.06
CA PRO A 43 19.63 5.07 1.36
C PRO A 43 19.32 4.46 2.72
N LYS A 44 19.46 3.13 2.79
CA LYS A 44 19.31 2.41 4.06
C LYS A 44 20.47 2.83 4.98
N ASN A 45 20.14 3.53 6.05
CA ASN A 45 21.10 3.89 7.09
C ASN A 45 21.05 2.83 8.21
N PRO A 46 22.10 1.99 8.38
CA PRO A 46 22.15 0.99 9.45
C PRO A 46 22.21 1.63 10.86
N PHE A 47 22.65 2.88 10.96
CA PHE A 47 22.72 3.66 12.21
C PHE A 47 21.59 4.70 12.29
N PHE A 48 20.42 4.38 11.71
CA PHE A 48 19.28 5.28 11.77
C PHE A 48 18.72 5.37 13.19
N SER A 49 18.59 6.60 13.70
CA SER A 49 18.03 6.89 15.01
C SER A 49 16.71 7.65 14.89
N LEU A 50 15.68 7.15 15.57
CA LEU A 50 14.39 7.85 15.70
C LEU A 50 14.49 9.11 16.59
N ASN A 51 15.59 9.29 17.31
CA ASN A 51 15.83 10.49 18.12
C ASN A 51 16.56 11.59 17.33
N ASN A 52 16.99 11.31 16.10
CA ASN A 52 17.64 12.28 15.24
C ASN A 52 16.62 12.87 14.24
N ALA A 53 16.13 14.07 14.56
CA ALA A 53 15.13 14.76 13.75
C ALA A 53 15.60 15.05 12.31
N GLN A 54 16.90 15.31 12.11
CA GLN A 54 17.47 15.53 10.78
C GLN A 54 17.41 14.26 9.93
N GLN A 55 17.83 13.11 10.49
CA GLN A 55 17.74 11.82 9.78
C GLN A 55 16.29 11.45 9.43
N ILE A 56 15.35 11.71 10.33
CA ILE A 56 13.92 11.50 10.06
C ILE A 56 13.46 12.40 8.91
N THR A 57 13.77 13.69 8.98
CA THR A 57 13.35 14.68 7.98
C THR A 57 13.92 14.35 6.60
N ASP A 58 15.20 13.99 6.51
CA ASP A 58 15.84 13.64 5.24
C ASP A 58 15.24 12.36 4.65
N ARG A 59 14.95 11.36 5.49
CA ARG A 59 14.23 10.16 5.06
C ARG A 59 12.83 10.50 4.56
N MET A 60 12.08 11.33 5.29
CA MET A 60 10.73 11.75 4.88
C MET A 60 10.76 12.47 3.53
N LYS A 61 11.69 13.41 3.33
CA LYS A 61 11.88 14.11 2.05
C LYS A 61 12.22 13.14 0.92
N GLY A 62 13.11 12.17 1.15
CA GLY A 62 13.45 11.15 0.16
C GLY A 62 12.25 10.26 -0.21
N LEU A 63 11.46 9.83 0.77
CA LEU A 63 10.25 9.04 0.54
C LEU A 63 9.17 9.84 -0.19
N GLN A 64 9.04 11.13 0.11
CA GLN A 64 8.14 12.03 -0.62
C GLN A 64 8.55 12.14 -2.10
N LYS A 65 9.83 12.45 -2.38
CA LYS A 65 10.35 12.55 -3.75
C LYS A 65 10.15 11.24 -4.54
N PHE A 66 10.41 10.10 -3.89
CA PHE A 66 10.14 8.79 -4.49
C PHE A 66 8.69 8.67 -4.95
N LEU A 67 7.71 8.98 -4.08
CA LEU A 67 6.30 8.92 -4.46
C LEU A 67 5.95 9.93 -5.55
N GLU A 68 6.39 11.19 -5.43
CA GLU A 68 6.14 12.23 -6.44
C GLU A 68 6.57 11.77 -7.84
N GLN A 69 7.72 11.11 -7.96
CA GLN A 69 8.23 10.57 -9.22
C GLN A 69 7.44 9.34 -9.70
N ILE A 70 7.08 8.41 -8.81
CA ILE A 70 6.24 7.24 -9.15
C ILE A 70 4.89 7.69 -9.71
N LEU A 71 4.28 8.70 -9.10
CA LEU A 71 2.95 9.19 -9.45
C LEU A 71 2.89 9.93 -10.80
N GLN A 72 4.02 10.23 -11.44
CA GLN A 72 4.04 10.81 -12.79
C GLN A 72 3.87 9.76 -13.90
N SER A 73 4.02 8.46 -13.59
CA SER A 73 3.96 7.40 -14.60
C SER A 73 2.58 6.76 -14.66
N PRO A 74 1.83 6.90 -15.78
CA PRO A 74 0.53 6.23 -15.95
C PRO A 74 0.63 4.70 -15.85
N LEU A 75 1.77 4.13 -16.26
CA LEU A 75 2.03 2.69 -16.15
C LEU A 75 2.10 2.26 -14.68
N LEU A 76 2.74 3.03 -13.81
CA LEU A 76 2.80 2.70 -12.38
C LEU A 76 1.47 3.00 -11.68
N LEU A 77 0.73 4.01 -12.16
CA LEU A 77 -0.62 4.33 -11.68
C LEU A 77 -1.66 3.27 -12.03
N SER A 78 -1.40 2.33 -12.95
CA SER A 78 -2.31 1.21 -13.20
C SER A 78 -2.13 0.05 -12.21
N ASP A 79 -1.07 0.08 -11.39
CA ASP A 79 -0.76 -1.00 -10.45
C ASP A 79 -1.61 -0.92 -9.17
N SER A 80 -2.39 -1.97 -8.91
CA SER A 80 -3.26 -2.04 -7.72
C SER A 80 -2.50 -2.05 -6.40
N CYS A 81 -1.25 -2.55 -6.36
CA CYS A 81 -0.42 -2.53 -5.16
C CYS A 81 -0.08 -1.10 -4.75
N LEU A 82 0.13 -0.18 -5.70
CA LEU A 82 0.38 1.23 -5.42
C LEU A 82 -0.85 1.88 -4.77
N HIS A 83 -2.04 1.63 -5.31
CA HIS A 83 -3.29 2.16 -4.77
C HIS A 83 -3.59 1.64 -3.37
N LEU A 84 -3.46 0.32 -3.16
CA LEU A 84 -3.63 -0.29 -1.85
C LEU A 84 -2.61 0.25 -0.84
N PHE A 85 -1.36 0.47 -1.27
CA PHE A 85 -0.33 1.06 -0.42
C PHE A 85 -0.68 2.50 0.01
N LEU A 86 -1.18 3.34 -0.90
CA LEU A 86 -1.46 4.76 -0.67
C LEU A 86 -2.83 5.05 -0.05
N GLN A 87 -3.82 4.16 -0.25
CA GLN A 87 -5.23 4.46 0.05
C GLN A 87 -5.90 3.47 1.01
N SER A 88 -5.21 2.40 1.43
CA SER A 88 -5.70 1.43 2.41
C SER A 88 -4.74 1.25 3.59
N GLN A 89 -5.23 0.68 4.69
CA GLN A 89 -4.42 0.29 5.86
C GLN A 89 -3.97 -1.18 5.83
N LEU A 90 -4.07 -1.85 4.68
CA LEU A 90 -3.66 -3.24 4.54
C LEU A 90 -2.15 -3.39 4.77
N ARG A 91 -1.76 -4.44 5.50
CA ARG A 91 -0.37 -4.89 5.58
C ARG A 91 0.08 -5.45 4.23
N VAL A 92 1.38 -5.42 3.95
CA VAL A 92 1.99 -5.91 2.71
C VAL A 92 1.43 -7.26 2.24
N SER A 93 1.39 -8.27 3.12
CA SER A 93 0.87 -9.60 2.75
C SER A 93 -0.60 -9.59 2.31
N ARG A 94 -1.43 -8.71 2.88
CA ARG A 94 -2.82 -8.53 2.47
C ARG A 94 -2.95 -7.73 1.18
N ILE A 95 -2.02 -6.81 0.91
CA ILE A 95 -1.95 -6.12 -0.38
C ILE A 95 -1.67 -7.14 -1.48
N GLU A 96 -0.67 -8.00 -1.30
CA GLU A 96 -0.32 -9.04 -2.26
C GLU A 96 -1.47 -10.03 -2.49
N ALA A 97 -2.11 -10.50 -1.42
CA ALA A 97 -3.28 -11.37 -1.52
C ALA A 97 -4.42 -10.69 -2.30
N CYS A 98 -4.71 -9.42 -2.01
CA CYS A 98 -5.78 -8.69 -2.68
C CYS A 98 -5.47 -8.44 -4.17
N ALA A 99 -4.25 -8.02 -4.49
CA ALA A 99 -3.81 -7.82 -5.87
C ALA A 99 -3.79 -9.13 -6.68
N ALA A 100 -3.57 -10.28 -6.02
CA ALA A 100 -3.61 -11.60 -6.64
C ALA A 100 -5.01 -12.24 -6.67
N GLY A 101 -6.07 -11.54 -6.23
CA GLY A 101 -7.44 -12.08 -6.19
C GLY A 101 -7.66 -13.17 -5.13
N LYS A 102 -6.81 -13.23 -4.09
CA LYS A 102 -6.85 -14.23 -3.01
C LYS A 102 -7.53 -13.71 -1.73
N THR A 103 -8.33 -12.65 -1.83
CA THR A 103 -9.12 -12.08 -0.73
C THR A 103 -10.60 -12.09 -1.07
N SER A 104 -11.46 -12.11 -0.05
CA SER A 104 -12.92 -12.00 -0.21
C SER A 104 -13.40 -10.61 -0.65
N PHE A 105 -12.52 -9.61 -0.63
CA PHE A 105 -12.81 -8.24 -1.06
C PHE A 105 -11.92 -7.83 -2.24
N SER A 106 -12.43 -6.89 -3.04
CA SER A 106 -11.72 -6.25 -4.14
C SER A 106 -10.82 -5.10 -3.68
N VAL A 107 -9.98 -4.62 -4.59
CA VAL A 107 -9.13 -3.43 -4.38
C VAL A 107 -9.98 -2.21 -4.01
N ALA A 108 -11.08 -1.98 -4.73
CA ALA A 108 -11.97 -0.84 -4.46
C ALA A 108 -12.61 -0.94 -3.08
N GLN A 109 -13.09 -2.13 -2.68
CA GLN A 109 -13.64 -2.37 -1.34
C GLN A 109 -12.59 -2.14 -0.25
N ALA A 110 -11.36 -2.62 -0.46
CA ALA A 110 -10.25 -2.41 0.48
C ALA A 110 -9.88 -0.93 0.65
N VAL A 111 -9.92 -0.15 -0.44
CA VAL A 111 -9.65 1.29 -0.38
C VAL A 111 -10.81 2.02 0.28
N GLN A 112 -12.06 1.74 -0.08
CA GLN A 112 -13.24 2.41 0.50
C GLN A 112 -13.43 2.08 1.99
N GLY A 113 -13.03 0.89 2.43
CA GLY A 113 -13.05 0.46 3.82
C GLY A 113 -12.12 1.28 4.71
N ASN A 114 -12.63 2.40 5.25
CA ASN A 114 -12.00 3.09 6.38
C ASN A 114 -12.12 2.19 7.63
N GLY A 115 -11.17 1.26 7.75
CA GLY A 115 -11.24 0.20 8.74
C GLY A 115 -12.37 -0.78 8.40
N LEU A 116 -12.23 -2.01 8.86
CA LEU A 116 -13.36 -2.90 9.03
C LEU A 116 -14.35 -2.20 9.98
N ARG A 117 -15.25 -1.34 9.46
CA ARG A 117 -16.55 -1.23 10.11
C ARG A 117 -17.08 -2.66 10.11
N ARG A 118 -17.32 -3.15 11.32
CA ARG A 118 -18.00 -4.40 11.66
C ARG A 118 -19.33 -4.51 10.91
N PHE A 119 -19.29 -4.72 9.62
CA PHE A 119 -20.37 -5.38 8.90
C PHE A 119 -19.82 -6.77 8.66
N HIS A 120 -19.88 -7.59 9.72
CA HIS A 120 -19.98 -9.02 9.50
C HIS A 120 -21.24 -9.20 8.65
N SER A 121 -21.08 -9.69 7.43
CA SER A 121 -22.15 -10.34 6.70
C SER A 121 -22.67 -11.47 7.60
N GLU A 122 -23.99 -11.63 7.72
CA GLU A 122 -24.60 -12.71 8.53
C GLU A 122 -24.08 -14.10 8.09
N GLU A 123 -23.62 -14.22 6.84
CA GLU A 123 -23.00 -15.42 6.27
C GLU A 123 -21.65 -15.82 6.91
N ASP A 124 -20.87 -14.86 7.43
CA ASP A 124 -19.57 -15.16 8.06
C ASP A 124 -19.72 -15.73 9.48
N LEU A 125 -20.78 -15.35 10.22
CA LEU A 125 -21.09 -15.93 11.54
C LEU A 125 -21.53 -17.39 11.46
N GLN A 126 -22.10 -17.82 10.33
CA GLN A 126 -22.52 -19.20 10.12
C GLN A 126 -21.31 -20.13 9.94
N LYS A 127 -20.21 -19.61 9.36
CA LYS A 127 -19.03 -20.41 9.03
C LYS A 127 -18.15 -20.70 10.26
N ASP A 128 -18.07 -19.77 11.19
CA ASP A 128 -17.34 -19.96 12.47
C ASP A 128 -18.10 -20.86 13.46
N ARG A 129 -19.44 -20.94 13.40
CA ARG A 129 -20.22 -21.90 14.21
C ARG A 129 -20.12 -23.34 13.72
N CYS A 130 -19.80 -23.56 12.44
CA CYS A 130 -19.74 -24.90 11.86
C CYS A 130 -18.39 -25.60 12.09
N LEU A 131 -17.34 -24.86 12.48
CA LEU A 131 -15.98 -25.37 12.69
C LEU A 131 -15.64 -25.62 14.18
N SER A 132 -16.63 -25.52 15.09
CA SER A 132 -16.44 -25.76 16.53
C SER A 132 -17.13 -27.04 17.04
N CYS A 133 -17.57 -27.92 16.15
CA CYS A 133 -18.02 -29.27 16.51
C CYS A 133 -17.24 -30.30 15.69
N ASP A 134 -16.01 -30.56 16.12
CA ASP A 134 -15.32 -31.85 16.02
C ASP A 134 -14.36 -31.97 17.22
#